data_AF-A0A1B7LG27-F1
#
_entry.id   AF-A0A1B7LG27-F1
#
_cell.length_a   1.000
_cell.length_b   1.000
_cell.length_c   1.000
_cell.angle_alpha   90.00
_cell.angle_beta   90.00
_cell.angle_gamma   90.00
#
_symmetry.space_group_name_H-M   'P 1'
#
loop_
_entity.id
_entity.type
_entity.pdbx_description
1 polymer ?
#
loop_
_entity_poly.entity_id
_entity_poly.type
_entity_poly.pdbx_seq_one_letter_code
_entity_poly.pdbx_strand_id
1 'polypeptide(L)'
;MRKIALFVVIALTLALPAPALANPYTLWDGGNCCWYAWEMAKQHWGVDLPWAGDARCWRTLDGAAAYTVTGQVYHVRAVNKPVAGSIMVFQPIALDALNGGKSFTNDHYGHVAWVYAVDNIQPKGWQVICVRESGIWPPKGWDVWHGCEYRDNYYYWPPGGMKGVGFLTLGR
;
A
#
# COMPACT_ATOMS: atom_id res chain seq x y z
N MET A 1 9.23 -14.27 -66.43
CA MET A 1 8.60 -14.52 -65.12
C MET A 1 9.43 -13.83 -64.05
N ARG A 2 9.00 -12.65 -63.55
CA ARG A 2 9.71 -11.90 -62.51
C ARG A 2 9.25 -12.38 -61.14
N LYS A 3 10.16 -12.95 -60.34
CA LYS A 3 9.92 -13.29 -58.93
C LYS A 3 10.11 -12.02 -58.10
N ILE A 4 9.03 -11.49 -57.53
CA ILE A 4 9.07 -10.38 -56.57
C ILE A 4 9.40 -11.00 -55.22
N ALA A 5 10.57 -10.67 -54.68
CA ALA A 5 10.96 -11.06 -53.32
C ALA A 5 10.21 -10.16 -52.33
N LEU A 6 9.27 -10.74 -51.59
CA LEU A 6 8.55 -10.10 -50.51
C LEU A 6 9.48 -10.00 -49.30
N PHE A 7 10.06 -8.82 -49.07
CA PHE A 7 10.75 -8.51 -47.82
C PHE A 7 9.72 -8.36 -46.71
N VAL A 8 9.57 -9.40 -45.89
CA VAL A 8 8.84 -9.33 -44.63
C VAL A 8 9.71 -8.57 -43.65
N VAL A 9 9.44 -7.27 -43.48
CA VAL A 9 9.97 -6.48 -42.37
C VAL A 9 9.27 -6.98 -41.11
N ILE A 10 9.90 -7.92 -40.40
CA ILE A 10 9.50 -8.28 -39.05
C ILE A 10 9.82 -7.06 -38.19
N ALA A 11 8.81 -6.22 -37.94
CA ALA A 11 8.87 -5.18 -36.94
C ALA A 11 8.97 -5.86 -35.57
N LEU A 12 10.21 -6.14 -35.16
CA LEU A 12 10.55 -6.55 -33.81
C LEU A 12 10.32 -5.34 -32.91
N THR A 13 9.05 -5.12 -32.52
CA THR A 13 8.72 -4.21 -31.42
C THR A 13 9.34 -4.79 -30.17
N LEU A 14 10.58 -4.39 -29.88
CA LEU A 14 11.16 -4.46 -28.56
C LEU A 14 10.15 -3.80 -27.62
N ALA A 15 9.44 -4.60 -26.84
CA ALA A 15 8.65 -4.11 -25.73
C ALA A 15 9.66 -3.50 -24.75
N LEU A 16 9.93 -2.21 -24.94
CA LEU A 16 10.70 -1.43 -23.98
C LEU A 16 9.97 -1.58 -22.64
N PRO A 17 10.67 -1.93 -21.54
CA PRO A 17 10.05 -1.98 -20.24
C PRO A 17 9.40 -0.61 -20.00
N ALA A 18 8.10 -0.61 -19.68
CA ALA A 18 7.41 0.61 -19.31
C ALA A 18 8.21 1.26 -18.17
N PRO A 19 8.46 2.58 -18.23
CA PRO A 19 9.17 3.25 -17.15
C PRO A 19 8.43 2.98 -15.84
N ALA A 20 9.20 2.64 -14.79
CA ALA A 20 8.69 2.51 -13.43
C ALA A 20 7.81 3.73 -13.14
N LEU A 21 6.53 3.50 -12.81
CA LEU A 21 5.60 4.58 -12.55
C LEU A 21 6.11 5.34 -11.33
N ALA A 22 6.30 6.66 -11.47
CA ALA A 22 6.60 7.51 -10.33
C ALA A 22 5.46 7.41 -9.32
N ASN A 23 5.78 7.49 -8.02
CA ASN A 23 4.79 7.43 -6.96
C ASN A 23 3.69 8.47 -7.23
N PRO A 24 2.41 8.06 -7.38
CA PRO A 24 1.35 8.97 -7.78
C PRO A 24 0.85 9.86 -6.62
N TYR A 25 1.34 9.65 -5.40
CA TYR A 25 0.89 10.34 -4.19
C TYR A 25 1.77 11.52 -3.79
N THR A 26 2.26 12.29 -4.76
CA THR A 26 3.22 13.40 -4.56
C THR A 26 2.62 14.66 -3.95
N LEU A 27 1.31 14.70 -3.69
CA LEU A 27 0.71 15.80 -2.94
C LEU A 27 1.36 15.92 -1.55
N TRP A 28 1.47 17.16 -1.06
CA TRP A 28 2.13 17.51 0.21
C TRP A 28 3.60 17.09 0.25
N ASP A 29 4.32 17.27 -0.87
CA ASP A 29 5.73 16.92 -1.02
C ASP A 29 6.05 15.44 -0.71
N GLY A 30 5.08 14.54 -0.95
CA GLY A 30 5.16 13.12 -0.59
C GLY A 30 4.83 12.82 0.89
N GLY A 31 4.42 13.82 1.67
CA GLY A 31 4.02 13.69 3.06
C GLY A 31 2.57 13.25 3.25
N ASN A 32 2.25 11.97 2.99
CA ASN A 32 0.96 11.38 3.39
C ASN A 32 1.03 9.86 3.53
N CYS A 33 -0.01 9.26 4.15
CA CYS A 33 -0.08 7.83 4.39
C CYS A 33 0.02 6.97 3.12
N CYS A 34 -0.64 7.37 2.03
CA CYS A 34 -0.64 6.62 0.76
C CYS A 34 0.74 6.64 0.12
N TRP A 35 1.39 7.80 0.09
CA TRP A 35 2.75 7.94 -0.43
C TRP A 35 3.71 7.04 0.34
N TYR A 36 3.67 7.11 1.68
CA TYR A 36 4.57 6.35 2.54
C TYR A 36 4.36 4.84 2.38
N ALA A 37 3.12 4.37 2.39
CA ALA A 37 2.80 2.95 2.19
C ALA A 37 3.22 2.46 0.79
N TRP A 38 3.09 3.30 -0.24
CA TRP A 38 3.53 2.97 -1.59
C TRP A 38 5.06 2.82 -1.67
N GLU A 39 5.80 3.73 -1.06
CA GLU A 39 7.26 3.63 -1.00
C GLU A 39 7.74 2.44 -0.16
N MET A 40 7.03 2.09 0.92
CA MET A 40 7.32 0.86 1.67
C MET A 40 7.09 -0.38 0.82
N ALA A 41 6.03 -0.43 0.00
CA ALA A 41 5.83 -1.52 -0.96
C ALA A 41 6.97 -1.59 -1.97
N LYS A 42 7.43 -0.45 -2.49
CA LYS A 42 8.58 -0.41 -3.38
C LYS A 42 9.85 -0.93 -2.71
N GLN A 43 10.13 -0.50 -1.48
CA GLN A 43 11.33 -0.90 -0.74
C GLN A 43 11.32 -2.38 -0.34
N HIS A 44 10.18 -2.87 0.14
CA HIS A 44 10.10 -4.19 0.77
C HIS A 44 9.55 -5.29 -0.15
N TRP A 45 8.65 -4.94 -1.07
CA TRP A 45 8.13 -5.88 -2.06
C TRP A 45 8.84 -5.76 -3.41
N GLY A 46 9.57 -4.67 -3.67
CA GLY A 46 10.25 -4.47 -4.94
C GLY A 46 9.32 -4.19 -6.12
N VAL A 47 8.10 -3.71 -5.84
CA VAL A 47 7.07 -3.44 -6.85
C VAL A 47 6.56 -2.01 -6.75
N ASP A 48 6.19 -1.45 -7.90
CA ASP A 48 5.37 -0.24 -7.98
C ASP A 48 3.89 -0.67 -7.93
N LEU A 49 3.15 -0.14 -6.96
CA LEU A 49 1.71 -0.41 -6.84
C LEU A 49 0.91 0.46 -7.83
N PRO A 50 -0.22 -0.06 -8.35
CA PRO A 50 -1.13 0.76 -9.13
C PRO A 50 -1.77 1.86 -8.26
N TRP A 51 -2.16 2.96 -8.91
CA TRP A 51 -2.84 4.07 -8.24
C TRP A 51 -4.26 3.68 -7.82
N ALA A 52 -4.63 3.94 -6.57
CA ALA A 52 -5.95 3.62 -6.03
C ALA A 52 -6.80 4.87 -5.73
N GLY A 53 -6.29 6.09 -5.92
CA GLY A 53 -6.89 7.28 -5.30
C GLY A 53 -6.60 7.33 -3.81
N ASP A 54 -7.53 7.83 -2.99
CA ASP A 54 -7.31 7.98 -1.53
C ASP A 54 -7.22 6.63 -0.77
N ALA A 55 -6.81 6.69 0.51
CA ALA A 55 -6.52 5.51 1.32
C ALA A 55 -7.70 4.53 1.44
N ARG A 56 -8.95 5.00 1.49
CA ARG A 56 -10.12 4.11 1.61
C ARG A 56 -10.30 3.25 0.35
N CYS A 57 -9.82 3.72 -0.79
CA CYS A 57 -9.91 3.01 -2.05
C CYS A 57 -8.84 1.93 -2.19
N TRP A 58 -7.80 1.88 -1.35
CA TRP A 58 -6.73 0.88 -1.49
C TRP A 58 -7.21 -0.58 -1.43
N ARG A 59 -8.38 -0.85 -0.84
CA ARG A 59 -8.99 -2.18 -0.88
C ARG A 59 -9.34 -2.66 -2.29
N THR A 60 -9.54 -1.75 -3.24
CA THR A 60 -9.83 -2.10 -4.65
C THR A 60 -8.59 -2.63 -5.36
N LEU A 61 -7.41 -2.55 -4.75
CA LEU A 61 -6.19 -3.12 -5.29
C LEU A 61 -6.17 -4.65 -5.22
N ASP A 62 -7.11 -5.31 -4.55
CA ASP A 62 -7.18 -6.77 -4.57
C ASP A 62 -7.28 -7.31 -6.02
N GLY A 63 -6.36 -8.21 -6.37
CA GLY A 63 -6.21 -8.75 -7.72
C GLY A 63 -5.53 -7.80 -8.72
N ALA A 64 -5.18 -6.57 -8.34
CA ALA A 64 -4.51 -5.64 -9.22
C ALA A 64 -3.05 -6.06 -9.47
N ALA A 65 -2.59 -5.88 -10.70
CA ALA A 65 -1.21 -6.14 -11.08
C ALA A 65 -0.27 -5.07 -10.51
N ALA A 66 0.80 -5.53 -9.86
CA ALA A 66 1.93 -4.73 -9.40
C ALA A 66 3.19 -5.18 -10.13
N TYR A 67 4.00 -4.23 -10.56
CA TYR A 67 5.12 -4.49 -11.46
C TYR A 67 6.43 -4.21 -10.75
N THR A 68 7.39 -5.13 -10.87
CA THR A 68 8.78 -4.82 -10.51
C THR A 68 9.41 -3.89 -11.54
N VAL A 69 10.53 -3.26 -11.17
CA VAL A 69 11.37 -2.48 -12.11
C VAL A 69 11.83 -3.31 -13.31
N THR A 70 11.98 -4.63 -13.13
CA THR A 70 12.36 -5.57 -14.20
C THR A 70 11.19 -6.08 -15.05
N GLY A 71 9.96 -5.62 -14.79
CA GLY A 71 8.76 -6.00 -15.54
C GLY A 71 8.09 -7.31 -15.09
N GLN A 72 8.57 -7.97 -14.04
CA GLN A 72 7.84 -9.09 -13.43
C GLN A 72 6.52 -8.62 -12.83
N VAL A 73 5.46 -9.40 -13.05
CA VAL A 73 4.11 -9.11 -12.56
C VAL A 73 3.83 -9.93 -11.32
N TYR A 74 3.34 -9.24 -10.29
CA TYR A 74 2.77 -9.80 -9.08
C TYR A 74 1.34 -9.30 -8.94
N HIS A 75 0.55 -9.95 -8.09
CA HIS A 75 -0.81 -9.52 -7.82
C HIS A 75 -0.96 -9.15 -6.35
N VAL A 76 -1.53 -7.98 -6.11
CA VAL A 76 -1.92 -7.58 -4.76
C VAL A 76 -3.05 -8.49 -4.30
N ARG A 77 -3.01 -8.92 -3.03
CA ARG A 77 -4.00 -9.81 -2.43
C ARG A 77 -4.52 -9.23 -1.13
N ALA A 78 -5.83 -9.09 -1.03
CA ALA A 78 -6.49 -8.75 0.23
C ALA A 78 -6.49 -9.97 1.17
N VAL A 79 -6.11 -9.73 2.42
CA VAL A 79 -6.15 -10.72 3.49
C VAL A 79 -6.83 -10.15 4.73
N ASN A 80 -7.48 -11.03 5.49
CA ASN A 80 -8.31 -10.65 6.64
C ASN A 80 -7.56 -10.70 7.98
N LYS A 81 -6.29 -11.08 7.97
CA LYS A 81 -5.46 -11.19 9.17
C LYS A 81 -4.21 -10.32 9.01
N PRO A 82 -3.71 -9.73 10.11
CA PRO A 82 -2.47 -8.98 10.06
C PRO A 82 -1.30 -9.91 9.75
N VAL A 83 -0.39 -9.44 8.89
CA VAL A 83 0.84 -10.13 8.52
C VAL A 83 1.96 -9.10 8.48
N ALA A 84 3.14 -9.44 8.99
CA ALA A 84 4.31 -8.58 8.84
C ALA A 84 4.66 -8.41 7.35
N GLY A 85 5.02 -7.20 6.95
CA GLY A 85 5.22 -6.82 5.56
C GLY A 85 3.92 -6.66 4.76
N SER A 86 2.77 -6.48 5.41
CA SER A 86 1.50 -6.14 4.76
C SER A 86 1.19 -4.65 4.87
N ILE A 87 0.27 -4.16 4.04
CA ILE A 87 -0.28 -2.81 4.16
C ILE A 87 -1.63 -2.91 4.84
N MET A 88 -1.74 -2.30 6.02
CA MET A 88 -2.99 -2.17 6.76
C MET A 88 -3.82 -1.04 6.18
N VAL A 89 -5.10 -1.29 5.90
CA VAL A 89 -6.03 -0.33 5.30
C VAL A 89 -7.21 -0.09 6.24
N PHE A 90 -7.34 1.15 6.70
CA PHE A 90 -8.42 1.63 7.53
C PHE A 90 -9.48 2.34 6.67
N GLN A 91 -10.70 1.84 6.76
CA GLN A 91 -11.89 2.55 6.29
C GLN A 91 -12.30 3.62 7.33
N PRO A 92 -13.03 4.67 6.92
CA PRO A 92 -13.47 5.73 7.83
C PRO A 92 -14.13 5.21 9.12
N ILE A 93 -15.01 4.21 9.01
CA ILE A 93 -15.68 3.59 10.17
C ILE A 93 -14.71 2.98 11.21
N ALA A 94 -13.54 2.51 10.78
CA ALA A 94 -12.52 2.00 11.70
C ALA A 94 -11.82 3.15 12.43
N LEU A 95 -11.56 4.26 11.73
CA LEU A 95 -10.97 5.46 12.32
C LEU A 95 -11.91 6.09 13.35
N ASP A 96 -13.21 6.16 13.05
CA ASP A 96 -14.24 6.59 14.01
C ASP A 96 -14.18 5.74 15.28
N ALA A 97 -14.18 4.40 15.12
CA ALA A 97 -14.16 3.47 16.24
C ALA A 97 -12.90 3.62 17.11
N LEU A 98 -11.73 3.80 16.49
CA LEU A 98 -10.47 4.05 17.17
C LEU A 98 -10.45 5.41 17.90
N ASN A 99 -11.24 6.37 17.42
CA ASN A 99 -11.43 7.68 18.04
C ASN A 99 -12.67 7.73 18.96
N GLY A 100 -13.08 6.60 19.55
CA GLY A 100 -14.19 6.54 20.50
C GLY A 100 -15.57 6.78 19.86
N GLY A 101 -15.74 6.39 18.60
CA GLY A 101 -16.97 6.53 17.82
C GLY A 101 -17.19 7.93 17.24
N LYS A 102 -16.15 8.78 17.23
CA LYS A 102 -16.25 10.16 16.75
C LYS A 102 -15.44 10.35 15.48
N SER A 103 -16.10 10.89 14.46
CA SER A 103 -15.43 11.37 13.26
C SER A 103 -14.51 12.55 13.57
N PHE A 104 -13.44 12.68 12.79
CA PHE A 104 -12.52 13.80 12.85
C PHE A 104 -12.20 14.28 11.43
N THR A 105 -11.72 15.51 11.31
CA THR A 105 -11.46 16.12 10.01
C THR A 105 -10.57 15.23 9.14
N ASN A 106 -11.02 14.92 7.92
CA ASN A 106 -10.35 14.10 6.90
C ASN A 106 -10.35 12.57 7.11
N ASP A 107 -11.06 12.04 8.11
CA ASP A 107 -11.25 10.59 8.26
C ASP A 107 -11.93 9.92 7.06
N HIS A 108 -12.71 10.68 6.28
CA HIS A 108 -13.45 10.20 5.12
C HIS A 108 -12.56 9.72 3.97
N TYR A 109 -11.27 10.05 3.99
CA TYR A 109 -10.26 9.53 3.06
C TYR A 109 -9.68 8.17 3.47
N GLY A 110 -9.97 7.69 4.67
CA GLY A 110 -9.35 6.48 5.24
C GLY A 110 -7.89 6.69 5.61
N HIS A 111 -7.20 5.60 5.94
CA HIS A 111 -5.77 5.62 6.30
C HIS A 111 -5.09 4.32 5.88
N VAL A 112 -3.80 4.37 5.58
CA VAL A 112 -2.98 3.19 5.31
C VAL A 112 -1.67 3.23 6.09
N ALA A 113 -1.19 2.07 6.49
CA ALA A 113 0.05 1.94 7.26
C ALA A 113 0.80 0.66 6.87
N TRP A 114 2.12 0.69 6.95
CA TRP A 114 2.96 -0.47 6.70
C TRP A 114 3.13 -1.29 7.97
N VAL A 115 2.72 -2.56 7.96
CA VAL A 115 2.88 -3.48 9.10
C VAL A 115 4.29 -4.04 9.10
N TYR A 116 5.11 -3.71 10.10
CA TYR A 116 6.47 -4.25 10.21
C TYR A 116 6.61 -5.40 11.19
N ALA A 117 5.69 -5.54 12.16
CA ALA A 117 5.67 -6.67 13.09
C ALA A 117 4.24 -6.99 13.55
N VAL A 118 4.01 -8.26 13.91
CA VAL A 118 2.75 -8.73 14.46
C VAL A 118 3.07 -9.74 15.58
N ASP A 119 2.66 -9.42 16.80
CA ASP A 119 2.92 -10.25 17.97
C ASP A 119 1.63 -10.76 18.59
N ASN A 120 1.62 -12.01 19.04
CA ASN A 120 0.50 -12.56 19.81
C ASN A 120 0.62 -12.10 21.26
N ILE A 121 -0.48 -11.61 21.82
CA ILE A 121 -0.56 -11.16 23.21
C ILE A 121 -1.64 -11.93 23.98
N GLN A 122 -1.66 -11.77 25.29
CA GLN A 122 -2.75 -12.26 26.12
C GLN A 122 -3.90 -11.24 26.17
N PRO A 123 -5.16 -11.69 26.19
CA PRO A 123 -5.60 -13.09 26.18
C PRO A 123 -5.46 -13.75 24.79
N LYS A 124 -5.39 -15.09 24.76
CA LYS A 124 -5.21 -15.88 23.52
C LYS A 124 -6.08 -15.38 22.36
N GLY A 125 -5.44 -15.21 21.21
CA GLY A 125 -6.07 -14.77 19.95
C GLY A 125 -6.03 -13.26 19.73
N TRP A 126 -5.62 -12.47 20.74
CA TRP A 126 -5.29 -11.08 20.54
C TRP A 126 -3.89 -10.93 19.94
N GLN A 127 -3.72 -9.88 19.13
CA GLN A 127 -2.44 -9.53 18.54
C GLN A 127 -2.17 -8.03 18.75
N VAL A 128 -0.89 -7.67 18.76
CA VAL A 128 -0.42 -6.30 18.57
C VAL A 128 0.14 -6.21 17.15
N ILE A 129 -0.33 -5.22 16.40
CA ILE A 129 0.14 -4.90 15.06
C ILE A 129 1.00 -3.66 15.18
N CYS A 130 2.30 -3.80 14.92
CA CYS A 130 3.22 -2.67 14.90
C CYS A 130 3.34 -2.16 13.46
N VAL A 131 3.12 -0.86 13.29
CA VAL A 131 3.09 -0.23 11.96
C VAL A 131 3.99 0.99 11.89
N ARG A 132 4.44 1.29 10.67
CA ARG A 132 4.94 2.61 10.28
C ARG A 132 3.87 3.33 9.50
N GLU A 133 3.60 4.57 9.88
CA GLU A 133 2.55 5.37 9.27
C GLU A 133 2.96 6.83 9.13
N SER A 134 2.36 7.48 8.12
CA SER A 134 2.50 8.91 7.86
C SER A 134 1.12 9.58 7.85
N GLY A 135 1.04 10.90 7.88
CA GLY A 135 -0.20 11.67 7.78
C GLY A 135 0.00 12.91 6.93
N ILE A 136 -1.09 13.52 6.45
CA ILE A 136 -1.04 14.76 5.67
C ILE A 136 -0.52 15.94 6.54
N TRP A 137 -0.84 15.90 7.84
CA TRP A 137 -0.42 16.90 8.82
C TRP A 137 0.19 16.21 10.04
N PRO A 138 1.42 15.66 9.89
CA PRO A 138 2.08 14.97 10.97
C PRO A 138 2.38 15.95 12.13
N PRO A 139 2.14 15.55 13.39
CA PRO A 139 2.61 16.30 14.55
C PRO A 139 4.12 16.44 14.56
N LYS A 140 4.63 17.53 15.14
CA LYS A 140 6.07 17.72 15.32
C LYS A 140 6.70 16.57 16.11
N GLY A 141 7.91 16.18 15.70
CA GLY A 141 8.72 15.16 16.37
C GLY A 141 8.59 13.76 15.77
N TRP A 142 7.97 13.64 14.60
CA TRP A 142 8.00 12.42 13.79
C TRP A 142 9.34 12.31 13.04
N ASP A 143 9.74 11.09 12.72
CA ASP A 143 10.95 10.83 11.94
C ASP A 143 10.74 11.22 10.48
N VAL A 144 11.81 11.61 9.77
CA VAL A 144 11.73 12.02 8.37
C VAL A 144 12.38 10.97 7.48
N TRP A 145 11.67 10.55 6.44
CA TRP A 145 12.19 9.67 5.40
C TRP A 145 11.79 10.18 4.02
N HIS A 146 12.79 10.48 3.18
CA HIS A 146 12.59 11.01 1.82
C HIS A 146 11.64 12.24 1.77
N GLY A 147 11.68 13.09 2.80
CA GLY A 147 10.80 14.27 2.92
C GLY A 147 9.42 13.99 3.53
N CYS A 148 9.07 12.71 3.75
CA CYS A 148 7.84 12.28 4.40
C CYS A 148 8.05 12.08 5.90
N GLU A 149 7.29 12.78 6.74
CA GLU A 149 7.26 12.55 8.18
C GLU A 149 6.45 11.30 8.51
N TYR A 150 6.99 10.42 9.35
CA TYR A 150 6.38 9.15 9.75
C TYR A 150 6.67 8.83 11.22
N ARG A 151 5.89 7.91 11.78
CA ARG A 151 6.14 7.36 13.12
C ARG A 151 5.93 5.85 13.14
N ASP A 152 6.48 5.23 14.18
CA ASP A 152 6.01 3.93 14.63
C ASP A 152 4.74 4.09 15.48
N ASN A 153 3.79 3.20 15.29
CA ASN A 153 2.56 3.10 16.08
C ASN A 153 2.16 1.63 16.26
N TYR A 154 1.23 1.37 17.17
CA TYR A 154 0.70 0.03 17.38
C TYR A 154 -0.83 0.00 17.50
N TYR A 155 -1.42 -1.08 17.03
CA TYR A 155 -2.86 -1.33 17.10
C TYR A 155 -3.15 -2.68 17.74
N TYR A 156 -4.10 -2.71 18.66
CA TYR A 156 -4.62 -3.96 19.19
C TYR A 156 -5.59 -4.60 18.20
N TRP A 157 -5.38 -5.88 17.92
CA TRP A 157 -6.18 -6.65 16.98
C TRP A 157 -6.91 -7.79 17.73
N PRO A 158 -8.24 -7.74 17.78
CA PRO A 158 -9.01 -8.77 18.46
C PRO A 158 -9.10 -10.07 17.61
N PRO A 159 -9.40 -11.22 18.24
CA PRO A 159 -9.51 -12.50 17.53
C PRO A 159 -10.54 -12.51 16.38
N GLY A 160 -11.61 -11.71 16.52
CA GLY A 160 -12.66 -11.56 15.51
C GLY A 160 -12.35 -10.52 14.42
N GLY A 161 -11.19 -9.88 14.49
CA GLY A 161 -10.81 -8.76 13.64
C GLY A 161 -11.55 -7.46 13.94
N MET A 162 -11.20 -6.40 13.21
CA MET A 162 -11.78 -5.07 13.38
C MET A 162 -12.58 -4.66 12.13
N LYS A 163 -13.85 -4.30 12.33
CA LYS A 163 -14.70 -3.81 11.24
C LYS A 163 -14.05 -2.60 10.57
N GLY A 164 -14.00 -2.60 9.24
CA GLY A 164 -13.39 -1.51 8.49
C GLY A 164 -11.87 -1.54 8.43
N VAL A 165 -11.21 -2.57 8.98
CA VAL A 165 -9.77 -2.81 8.77
C VAL A 165 -9.54 -4.04 7.91
N GLY A 166 -8.53 -3.97 7.04
CA GLY A 166 -8.13 -5.06 6.16
C GLY A 166 -6.65 -4.92 5.83
N PHE A 167 -6.07 -5.93 5.17
CA PHE A 167 -4.65 -5.94 4.86
C PHE A 167 -4.42 -6.30 3.39
N LEU A 168 -3.38 -5.71 2.79
CA LEU A 168 -2.92 -6.04 1.46
C LEU A 168 -1.54 -6.68 1.55
N THR A 169 -1.35 -7.75 0.79
CA THR A 169 -0.08 -8.47 0.64
C THR A 169 0.25 -8.62 -0.83
N LEU A 170 1.49 -9.00 -1.14
CA LEU A 170 1.88 -9.35 -2.50
C LEU A 170 1.86 -10.87 -2.67
N GLY A 171 1.17 -11.35 -3.70
CA GLY A 171 1.20 -12.74 -4.14
C GLY A 171 1.84 -12.88 -5.51
N ARG A 172 2.44 -14.05 -5.75
CA ARG A 172 2.81 -14.49 -7.10
C ARG A 172 1.58 -15.00 -7.86
#